data_AF-A0A9E3TYL1-F1
#
_entry.id   AF-A0A9E3TYL1-F1
#
_cell.length_a   1.000
_cell.length_b   1.000
_cell.length_c   1.000
_cell.angle_alpha   90.00
_cell.angle_beta   90.00
_cell.angle_gamma   90.00
#
_symmetry.space_group_name_H-M   'P 1'
#
loop_
_entity.id
_entity.type
_entity.pdbx_description
1 polymer ?
#
loop_
_entity_poly.entity_id
_entity_poly.type
_entity_poly.pdbx_seq_one_letter_code
_entity_poly.pdbx_strand_id
1 'polypeptide(L)'
;MTRPSNDRCKLTLAIGVAMFTIAAISTPAVGQEFAAPASWTPPTAAAVRAKVLDWVEQRGELDEATRIKVDALWPADGPDMSGVELLDNAAATFAVVDAGASEVVQFCRGRRSRFVPPEFSVLADEKTSPLVRDNLRLLVGRWLSQQQLYDESLAMLADVSAENVVDPASLFFYRSVAYHRLLDKEHCLPALAKLLENEDQIPRRYATVAKLMEADLKPLKTDSLDEIARLMDAVRLELEHARAGARVRERQADVIAKLDKLI
;
A
#
# COMPACT_ATOMS: atom_id res chain seq x y z
N MET A 1 7.20 99.58 -8.55
CA MET A 1 6.48 100.06 -7.35
C MET A 1 5.04 99.53 -7.42
N THR A 2 4.43 99.26 -6.26
CA THR A 2 3.03 98.84 -5.98
C THR A 2 2.60 97.38 -6.24
N ARG A 3 2.47 96.64 -5.13
CA ARG A 3 1.65 95.44 -4.81
C ARG A 3 0.12 95.69 -5.00
N PRO A 4 -0.81 94.77 -4.66
CA PRO A 4 -0.91 93.28 -4.74
C PRO A 4 -2.31 92.83 -5.27
N SER A 5 -2.63 91.51 -5.23
CA SER A 5 -3.92 90.92 -4.76
C SER A 5 -4.39 89.66 -5.51
N ASN A 6 -4.32 88.54 -4.79
CA ASN A 6 -5.31 87.48 -4.56
C ASN A 6 -6.20 86.83 -5.65
N ASP A 7 -6.38 85.53 -5.39
CA ASP A 7 -7.52 84.65 -5.68
C ASP A 7 -7.69 84.10 -7.10
N ARG A 8 -7.10 82.90 -7.32
CA ARG A 8 -7.65 81.95 -8.29
C ARG A 8 -7.88 80.57 -7.67
N CYS A 9 -9.18 80.28 -7.69
CA CYS A 9 -9.90 79.09 -7.29
C CYS A 9 -9.40 77.83 -8.02
N LYS A 10 -9.46 76.72 -7.28
CA LYS A 10 -9.01 75.38 -7.66
C LYS A 10 -9.86 74.80 -8.80
N LEU A 11 -9.20 74.30 -9.85
CA LEU A 11 -9.79 73.36 -10.81
C LEU A 11 -8.72 72.33 -11.18
N THR A 12 -8.81 71.13 -10.63
CA THR A 12 -8.02 69.97 -11.10
C THR A 12 -8.95 68.77 -11.20
N LEU A 13 -9.24 68.43 -12.46
CA LEU A 13 -10.01 67.29 -12.93
C LEU A 13 -9.11 66.05 -12.86
N ALA A 14 -9.43 65.08 -12.01
CA ALA A 14 -8.76 63.77 -11.98
C ALA A 14 -9.60 62.76 -12.79
N ILE A 15 -9.07 62.32 -13.92
CA ILE A 15 -9.63 61.24 -14.75
C ILE A 15 -9.14 59.93 -14.15
N GLY A 16 -10.05 59.19 -13.51
CA GLY A 16 -9.80 57.83 -13.02
C GLY A 16 -9.94 56.80 -14.13
N VAL A 17 -8.84 56.12 -14.46
CA VAL A 17 -8.82 54.95 -15.35
C VAL A 17 -9.25 53.73 -14.53
N ALA A 18 -10.45 53.20 -14.80
CA ALA A 18 -10.93 51.95 -14.23
C ALA A 18 -10.38 50.77 -15.05
N MET A 19 -9.44 50.04 -14.46
CA MET A 19 -8.86 48.82 -15.02
C MET A 19 -9.81 47.65 -14.67
N PHE A 20 -10.57 47.17 -15.65
CA PHE A 20 -11.48 46.03 -15.48
C PHE A 20 -10.70 44.72 -15.56
N THR A 21 -10.35 44.13 -14.42
CA THR A 21 -9.84 42.76 -14.34
C THR A 21 -10.98 41.77 -14.54
N ILE A 22 -11.00 41.07 -15.67
CA ILE A 22 -11.89 39.94 -15.92
C ILE A 22 -11.35 38.76 -15.09
N ALA A 23 -11.98 38.49 -13.95
CA ALA A 23 -11.77 37.25 -13.22
C ALA A 23 -12.49 36.11 -13.98
N ALA A 24 -11.71 35.15 -14.49
CA ALA A 24 -12.26 33.90 -15.00
C ALA A 24 -12.82 33.13 -13.80
N ILE A 25 -14.15 33.09 -13.68
CA ILE A 25 -14.85 32.22 -12.74
C ILE A 25 -14.81 30.82 -13.35
N SER A 26 -13.82 30.03 -12.94
CA SER A 26 -13.83 28.59 -13.18
C SER A 26 -14.99 28.00 -12.38
N THR A 27 -16.09 27.64 -13.03
CA THR A 27 -17.15 26.85 -12.42
C THR A 27 -16.56 25.49 -12.04
N PRO A 28 -16.55 25.08 -10.75
CA PRO A 28 -16.17 23.72 -10.40
C PRO A 28 -17.17 22.77 -11.06
N ALA A 29 -16.64 21.70 -11.64
CA ALA A 29 -17.44 20.62 -12.19
C ALA A 29 -18.35 20.07 -11.08
N VAL A 30 -19.65 20.34 -11.20
CA VAL A 30 -20.71 19.71 -10.41
C VAL A 30 -20.66 18.21 -10.69
N GLY A 31 -20.13 17.44 -9.74
CA GLY A 31 -20.02 15.98 -9.90
C GLY A 31 -19.29 15.20 -8.81
N GLN A 32 -18.52 15.84 -7.91
CA GLN A 32 -17.77 15.11 -6.87
C GLN A 32 -18.25 15.34 -5.42
N GLU A 33 -19.36 16.05 -5.20
CA GLU A 33 -19.72 16.56 -3.87
C GLU A 33 -20.31 15.52 -2.89
N PHE A 34 -20.39 14.23 -3.28
CA PHE A 34 -20.99 13.17 -2.43
C PHE A 34 -20.16 11.89 -2.28
N ALA A 35 -18.91 11.84 -2.76
CA ALA A 35 -18.03 10.73 -2.41
C ALA A 35 -17.50 10.94 -0.99
N ALA A 36 -17.67 9.93 -0.13
CA ALA A 36 -17.01 9.94 1.18
C ALA A 36 -15.49 10.12 0.96
N PRO A 37 -14.83 11.01 1.71
CA PRO A 37 -13.40 11.24 1.54
C PRO A 37 -12.64 9.94 1.77
N ALA A 38 -11.58 9.72 0.97
CA ALA A 38 -10.71 8.57 1.14
C ALA A 38 -10.19 8.54 2.58
N SER A 39 -10.29 7.39 3.21
CA SER A 39 -9.95 7.19 4.61
C SER A 39 -8.47 6.84 4.83
N TRP A 40 -7.69 6.88 3.76
CA TRP A 40 -6.23 6.78 3.75
C TRP A 40 -5.68 7.57 2.56
N THR A 41 -4.38 7.79 2.52
CA THR A 41 -3.70 8.44 1.39
C THR A 41 -2.29 7.85 1.24
N PRO A 42 -1.80 7.60 0.02
CA PRO A 42 -0.42 7.18 -0.16
C PRO A 42 0.56 8.27 0.34
N PRO A 43 1.61 7.90 1.10
CA PRO A 43 2.59 8.88 1.55
C PRO A 43 3.45 9.37 0.37
N THR A 44 3.96 10.60 0.48
CA THR A 44 4.89 11.14 -0.52
C THR A 44 6.30 10.56 -0.35
N ALA A 45 7.07 10.48 -1.44
CA ALA A 45 8.45 10.00 -1.39
C ALA A 45 9.32 10.81 -0.41
N ALA A 46 9.14 12.13 -0.36
CA ALA A 46 9.84 13.01 0.58
C ALA A 46 9.51 12.70 2.04
N ALA A 47 8.23 12.45 2.36
CA ALA A 47 7.81 12.10 3.72
C ALA A 47 8.36 10.75 4.15
N VAL A 48 8.35 9.75 3.25
CA VAL A 48 8.94 8.43 3.51
C VAL A 48 10.45 8.54 3.71
N ARG A 49 11.16 9.27 2.83
CA ARG A 49 12.60 9.53 2.96
C ARG A 49 12.95 10.13 4.31
N ALA A 50 12.25 11.20 4.71
CA ALA A 50 12.47 11.85 5.99
C ALA A 50 12.28 10.88 7.17
N LYS A 51 11.20 10.08 7.15
CA LYS A 51 10.89 9.10 8.21
C LYS A 51 11.93 7.98 8.30
N VAL A 52 12.43 7.49 7.16
CA VAL A 52 13.46 6.45 7.11
C VAL A 52 14.82 7.00 7.59
N LEU A 53 15.21 8.20 7.15
CA LEU A 53 16.48 8.81 7.56
C LEU A 53 16.49 9.19 9.05
N ASP A 54 15.38 9.71 9.59
CA ASP A 54 15.22 9.94 11.03
C ASP A 54 15.40 8.62 11.83
N TRP A 55 14.81 7.53 11.36
CA TRP A 55 15.03 6.21 11.97
C TRP A 55 16.50 5.78 11.90
N VAL A 56 17.20 6.05 10.80
CA VAL A 56 18.63 5.75 10.66
C VAL A 56 19.47 6.55 11.65
N GLU A 57 19.21 7.86 11.79
CA GLU A 57 19.91 8.75 12.72
C GLU A 57 19.74 8.29 14.18
N GLN A 58 18.55 7.82 14.54
CA GLN A 58 18.25 7.28 15.88
C GLN A 58 19.06 6.02 16.24
N ARG A 59 19.67 5.34 15.25
CA ARG A 59 20.53 4.16 15.49
C ARG A 59 21.96 4.53 15.90
N GLY A 60 22.32 5.82 15.80
CA GLY A 60 23.64 6.32 16.16
C GLY A 60 24.62 6.36 15.00
N GLU A 61 25.91 6.41 15.30
CA GLU A 61 26.96 6.52 14.28
C GLU A 61 27.07 5.25 13.43
N LEU A 62 26.69 5.37 12.16
CA LEU A 62 26.95 4.35 11.14
C LEU A 62 28.35 4.53 10.55
N ASP A 63 28.94 3.41 10.10
CA ASP A 63 30.17 3.45 9.31
C ASP A 63 29.94 4.10 7.93
N GLU A 64 31.02 4.62 7.35
CA GLU A 64 30.96 5.38 6.09
C GLU A 64 30.40 4.56 4.92
N ALA A 65 30.69 3.25 4.86
CA ALA A 65 30.19 2.41 3.77
C ALA A 65 28.67 2.19 3.88
N THR A 66 28.16 2.05 5.10
CA THR A 66 26.72 1.99 5.38
C THR A 66 26.03 3.30 5.02
N ARG A 67 26.61 4.46 5.39
CA ARG A 67 26.08 5.78 5.03
C ARG A 67 25.97 5.98 3.52
N ILE A 68 27.04 5.68 2.78
CA ILE A 68 27.04 5.78 1.30
C ILE A 68 25.94 4.93 0.66
N LYS A 69 25.69 3.72 1.18
CA LYS A 69 24.61 2.85 0.68
C LYS A 69 23.23 3.45 0.94
N VAL A 70 23.00 4.01 2.13
CA VAL A 70 21.73 4.66 2.47
C VAL A 70 21.50 5.88 1.58
N ASP A 71 22.51 6.73 1.38
CA ASP A 71 22.42 7.91 0.52
C ASP A 71 22.10 7.54 -0.93
N ALA A 72 22.70 6.45 -1.43
CA ALA A 72 22.43 5.95 -2.79
C ALA A 72 20.98 5.45 -2.99
N LEU A 73 20.30 4.99 -1.92
CA LEU A 73 18.90 4.57 -1.97
C LEU A 73 17.93 5.76 -2.01
N TRP A 74 18.36 6.94 -1.56
CA TRP A 74 17.51 8.12 -1.36
C TRP A 74 18.10 9.40 -1.98
N PRO A 75 18.33 9.44 -3.31
CA PRO A 75 18.91 10.59 -3.98
C PRO A 75 18.02 11.83 -3.83
N ALA A 76 18.63 12.99 -3.57
CA ALA A 76 17.91 14.25 -3.35
C ALA A 76 17.09 14.70 -4.58
N ASP A 77 17.64 14.50 -5.78
CA ASP A 77 17.03 14.87 -7.07
C ASP A 77 16.55 13.63 -7.85
N GLY A 78 16.07 12.61 -7.14
CA GLY A 78 15.52 11.40 -7.76
C GLY A 78 14.17 11.61 -8.45
N PRO A 79 13.78 10.73 -9.39
CA PRO A 79 12.42 10.73 -9.91
C PRO A 79 11.41 10.41 -8.81
N ASP A 80 10.13 10.76 -9.03
CA ASP A 80 9.05 10.32 -8.16
C ASP A 80 9.05 8.79 -8.05
N MET A 81 9.11 8.28 -6.81
CA MET A 81 9.09 6.86 -6.53
C MET A 81 7.65 6.38 -6.34
N SER A 82 7.32 5.27 -6.98
CA SER A 82 6.08 4.54 -6.71
C SER A 82 6.11 3.92 -5.30
N GLY A 83 4.93 3.62 -4.72
CA GLY A 83 4.85 2.95 -3.42
C GLY A 83 5.67 1.65 -3.34
N VAL A 84 5.72 0.89 -4.44
CA VAL A 84 6.50 -0.34 -4.52
C VAL A 84 8.00 -0.06 -4.39
N GLU A 85 8.50 0.97 -5.07
CA GLU A 85 9.90 1.40 -4.97
C GLU A 85 10.22 1.97 -3.58
N LEU A 86 9.29 2.70 -2.97
CA LEU A 86 9.44 3.19 -1.59
C LEU A 86 9.57 2.02 -0.60
N LEU A 87 8.76 0.98 -0.73
CA LEU A 87 8.87 -0.23 0.09
C LEU A 87 10.22 -0.94 -0.13
N ASP A 88 10.65 -1.06 -1.39
CA ASP A 88 11.90 -1.74 -1.74
C ASP A 88 13.13 -0.99 -1.20
N ASN A 89 13.14 0.35 -1.31
CA ASN A 89 14.21 1.20 -0.80
C ASN A 89 14.22 1.27 0.72
N ALA A 90 13.04 1.34 1.37
CA ALA A 90 12.93 1.28 2.82
C ALA A 90 13.47 -0.06 3.35
N ALA A 91 13.04 -1.18 2.77
CA ALA A 91 13.53 -2.50 3.14
C ALA A 91 15.04 -2.65 2.91
N ALA A 92 15.56 -2.16 1.78
CA ALA A 92 17.00 -2.14 1.50
C ALA A 92 17.77 -1.31 2.53
N THR A 93 17.23 -0.17 2.96
CA THR A 93 17.81 0.66 4.02
C THR A 93 17.87 -0.11 5.33
N PHE A 94 16.76 -0.74 5.75
CA PHE A 94 16.72 -1.54 6.98
C PHE A 94 17.73 -2.69 6.94
N ALA A 95 17.84 -3.39 5.81
CA ALA A 95 18.79 -4.50 5.64
C ALA A 95 20.27 -4.10 5.67
N VAL A 96 20.58 -2.83 5.39
CA VAL A 96 21.94 -2.28 5.46
C VAL A 96 22.28 -1.88 6.90
N VAL A 97 21.29 -1.46 7.69
CA VAL A 97 21.48 -0.91 9.06
C VAL A 97 21.22 -1.95 10.17
N ASP A 98 20.42 -2.97 9.90
CA ASP A 98 20.02 -3.99 10.87
C ASP A 98 20.19 -5.41 10.31
N ALA A 99 20.90 -6.26 11.05
CA ALA A 99 21.22 -7.63 10.63
C ALA A 99 19.97 -8.51 10.52
N GLY A 100 19.01 -8.36 11.44
CA GLY A 100 17.75 -9.13 11.40
C GLY A 100 16.89 -8.73 10.20
N ALA A 101 16.82 -7.43 9.89
CA ALA A 101 16.20 -6.96 8.65
C ALA A 101 16.91 -7.49 7.40
N SER A 102 18.25 -7.61 7.45
CA SER A 102 19.05 -8.16 6.34
C SER A 102 18.66 -9.59 6.00
N GLU A 103 18.47 -10.45 7.01
CA GLU A 103 18.02 -11.84 6.84
C GLU A 103 16.66 -11.90 6.14
N VAL A 104 15.70 -11.07 6.58
CA VAL A 104 14.35 -11.00 5.98
C VAL A 104 14.41 -10.60 4.50
N VAL A 105 15.18 -9.56 4.18
CA VAL A 105 15.29 -9.06 2.80
C VAL A 105 16.00 -10.06 1.90
N GLN A 106 17.06 -10.72 2.40
CA GLN A 106 17.75 -11.77 1.65
C GLN A 106 16.85 -12.97 1.38
N PHE A 107 16.04 -13.38 2.35
CA PHE A 107 15.04 -14.43 2.17
C PHE A 107 14.06 -14.09 1.04
N CYS A 108 13.53 -12.86 1.04
CA CYS A 108 12.60 -12.42 -0.01
C CYS A 108 13.24 -12.30 -1.41
N ARG A 109 14.57 -12.17 -1.49
CA ARG A 109 15.33 -12.14 -2.76
C ARG A 109 15.69 -13.55 -3.27
N GLY A 110 15.63 -14.55 -2.41
CA GLY A 110 15.99 -15.93 -2.74
C GLY A 110 15.03 -16.55 -3.75
N ARG A 111 15.52 -17.54 -4.52
CA ARG A 111 14.65 -18.44 -5.30
C ARG A 111 13.88 -19.34 -4.34
N ARG A 112 12.59 -19.55 -4.60
CA ARG A 112 11.76 -20.47 -3.81
C ARG A 112 12.30 -21.89 -3.90
N SER A 113 12.82 -22.40 -2.78
CA SER A 113 12.97 -23.84 -2.52
C SER A 113 11.72 -24.33 -1.77
N ARG A 114 11.71 -25.56 -1.24
CA ARG A 114 10.61 -26.03 -0.39
C ARG A 114 10.37 -25.01 0.73
N PHE A 115 9.15 -24.45 0.79
CA PHE A 115 8.85 -23.41 1.76
C PHE A 115 8.82 -23.99 3.18
N VAL A 116 9.75 -23.51 3.99
CA VAL A 116 9.74 -23.63 5.45
C VAL A 116 9.54 -22.20 5.96
N PRO A 117 8.49 -21.91 6.75
CA PRO A 117 8.30 -20.59 7.32
C PRO A 117 9.56 -20.19 8.10
N PRO A 118 10.25 -19.11 7.70
CA PRO A 118 11.38 -18.63 8.47
C PRO A 118 10.89 -17.95 9.75
N GLU A 119 11.55 -18.23 10.87
CA GLU A 119 11.30 -17.53 12.14
C GLU A 119 12.23 -16.32 12.21
N PHE A 120 11.70 -15.16 11.85
CA PHE A 120 12.42 -13.89 11.96
C PHE A 120 11.97 -13.14 13.22
N SER A 121 12.84 -13.08 14.23
CA SER A 121 12.55 -12.40 15.50
C SER A 121 12.16 -10.93 15.31
N VAL A 122 12.80 -10.23 14.36
CA VAL A 122 12.52 -8.82 14.03
C VAL A 122 11.07 -8.56 13.58
N LEU A 123 10.36 -9.59 13.10
CA LEU A 123 8.96 -9.45 12.67
C LEU A 123 7.96 -9.54 13.84
N ALA A 124 8.36 -10.14 14.95
CA ALA A 124 7.53 -10.35 16.14
C ALA A 124 7.94 -9.47 17.34
N ASP A 125 9.14 -8.87 17.32
CA ASP A 125 9.62 -8.04 18.42
C ASP A 125 8.85 -6.72 18.52
N GLU A 126 8.15 -6.54 19.64
CA GLU A 126 7.41 -5.31 19.95
C GLU A 126 8.32 -4.09 20.12
N LYS A 127 9.60 -4.30 20.46
CA LYS A 127 10.60 -3.24 20.61
C LYS A 127 11.13 -2.74 19.26
N THR A 128 10.95 -3.52 18.19
CA THR A 128 11.30 -3.08 16.85
C THR A 128 10.33 -1.99 16.42
N SER A 129 10.85 -0.86 15.93
CA SER A 129 10.04 0.26 15.44
C SER A 129 8.98 -0.24 14.46
N PRO A 130 7.71 0.20 14.57
CA PRO A 130 6.66 -0.16 13.62
C PRO A 130 7.04 0.16 12.18
N LEU A 131 7.81 1.23 11.94
CA LEU A 131 8.34 1.55 10.62
C LEU A 131 9.16 0.39 10.02
N VAL A 132 9.97 -0.28 10.81
CA VAL A 132 10.80 -1.39 10.34
C VAL A 132 9.95 -2.66 10.28
N ARG A 133 9.36 -3.04 11.41
CA ARG A 133 8.63 -4.30 11.56
C ARG A 133 7.50 -4.43 10.54
N ASP A 134 6.64 -3.42 10.43
CA ASP A 134 5.42 -3.51 9.62
C ASP A 134 5.75 -3.46 8.12
N ASN A 135 6.79 -2.72 7.70
CA ASN A 135 7.24 -2.72 6.31
C ASN A 135 7.97 -4.02 5.94
N LEU A 136 8.72 -4.64 6.86
CA LEU A 136 9.28 -5.96 6.63
C LEU A 136 8.17 -7.04 6.56
N ARG A 137 7.14 -6.97 7.43
CA ARG A 137 5.96 -7.84 7.32
C ARG A 137 5.24 -7.64 6.00
N LEU A 138 5.10 -6.39 5.52
CA LEU A 138 4.54 -6.09 4.21
C LEU A 138 5.37 -6.69 3.06
N LEU A 139 6.70 -6.55 3.11
CA LEU A 139 7.60 -7.14 2.13
C LEU A 139 7.45 -8.67 2.07
N VAL A 140 7.42 -9.32 3.22
CA VAL A 140 7.26 -10.77 3.34
C VAL A 140 5.88 -11.21 2.85
N GLY A 141 4.81 -10.53 3.26
CA GLY A 141 3.45 -10.82 2.81
C GLY A 141 3.31 -10.71 1.28
N ARG A 142 3.88 -9.66 0.69
CA ARG A 142 3.98 -9.52 -0.77
C ARG A 142 4.68 -10.72 -1.41
N TRP A 143 5.84 -11.11 -0.88
CA TRP A 143 6.60 -12.25 -1.41
C TRP A 143 5.80 -13.55 -1.28
N LEU A 144 5.18 -13.82 -0.12
CA LEU A 144 4.35 -15.00 0.14
C LEU A 144 3.18 -15.10 -0.85
N SER A 145 2.47 -13.99 -1.08
CA SER A 145 1.39 -13.91 -2.08
C SER A 145 1.89 -14.23 -3.49
N GLN A 146 3.05 -13.72 -3.89
CA GLN A 146 3.66 -14.02 -5.19
C GLN A 146 4.08 -15.49 -5.31
N GLN A 147 4.40 -16.15 -4.20
CA GLN A 147 4.67 -17.58 -4.13
C GLN A 147 3.42 -18.45 -3.94
N GLN A 148 2.22 -17.85 -4.01
CA GLN A 148 0.92 -18.51 -3.84
C GLN A 148 0.73 -19.14 -2.44
N LEU A 149 1.37 -18.56 -1.42
CA LEU A 149 1.28 -18.94 -0.01
C LEU A 149 0.30 -17.99 0.70
N TYR A 150 -0.96 -18.05 0.29
CA TYR A 150 -1.97 -17.04 0.64
C TYR A 150 -2.34 -17.03 2.13
N ASP A 151 -2.45 -18.20 2.75
CA ASP A 151 -2.70 -18.32 4.20
C ASP A 151 -1.57 -17.65 5.01
N GLU A 152 -0.32 -17.92 4.64
CA GLU A 152 0.83 -17.36 5.34
C GLU A 152 0.97 -15.86 5.04
N SER A 153 0.62 -15.43 3.83
CA SER A 153 0.54 -14.02 3.49
C SER A 153 -0.47 -13.29 4.38
N LEU A 154 -1.66 -13.84 4.59
CA LEU A 154 -2.65 -13.22 5.50
C LEU A 154 -2.16 -13.23 6.94
N ALA A 155 -1.61 -14.34 7.43
CA ALA A 155 -1.06 -14.39 8.79
C ALA A 155 0.03 -13.33 9.00
N MET A 156 0.92 -13.15 8.01
CA MET A 156 1.97 -12.14 8.06
C MET A 156 1.39 -10.71 8.06
N LEU A 157 0.34 -10.48 7.27
CA LEU A 157 -0.25 -9.16 7.07
C LEU A 157 -1.37 -8.83 8.05
N ALA A 158 -1.86 -9.76 8.90
CA ALA A 158 -3.09 -9.59 9.68
C ALA A 158 -3.12 -8.29 10.50
N ASP A 159 -2.06 -8.03 11.27
CA ASP A 159 -2.01 -6.89 12.22
C ASP A 159 -1.26 -5.67 11.67
N VAL A 160 -0.87 -5.69 10.39
CA VAL A 160 -0.11 -4.59 9.77
C VAL A 160 -1.04 -3.38 9.58
N SER A 161 -0.71 -2.24 10.20
CA SER A 161 -1.47 -1.01 10.01
C SER A 161 -1.07 -0.30 8.72
N ALA A 162 -2.05 0.22 7.99
CA ALA A 162 -1.82 1.06 6.82
C ALA A 162 -1.05 2.36 7.14
N GLU A 163 -1.11 2.83 8.39
CA GLU A 163 -0.42 4.04 8.85
C GLU A 163 1.07 3.81 9.12
N ASN A 164 1.46 2.56 9.35
CA ASN A 164 2.85 2.19 9.68
C ASN A 164 3.68 1.83 8.45
N VAL A 165 3.03 1.55 7.32
CA VAL A 165 3.69 1.14 6.08
C VAL A 165 3.91 2.30 5.12
N VAL A 166 4.97 2.21 4.33
CA VAL A 166 5.32 3.20 3.30
C VAL A 166 4.56 2.96 1.99
N ASP A 167 3.95 1.78 1.83
CA ASP A 167 3.11 1.43 0.69
C ASP A 167 1.77 0.80 1.13
N PRO A 168 0.81 1.62 1.60
CA PRO A 168 -0.51 1.13 1.99
C PRO A 168 -1.28 0.48 0.84
N ALA A 169 -1.03 0.91 -0.39
CA ALA A 169 -1.66 0.34 -1.58
C ALA A 169 -1.28 -1.14 -1.77
N SER A 170 0.01 -1.47 -1.65
CA SER A 170 0.44 -2.88 -1.66
C SER A 170 -0.14 -3.68 -0.49
N LEU A 171 -0.25 -3.09 0.71
CA LEU A 171 -0.87 -3.77 1.85
C LEU A 171 -2.30 -4.21 1.55
N PHE A 172 -3.16 -3.28 1.09
CA PHE A 172 -4.54 -3.61 0.76
C PHE A 172 -4.63 -4.54 -0.45
N PHE A 173 -3.78 -4.35 -1.46
CA PHE A 173 -3.75 -5.20 -2.64
C PHE A 173 -3.41 -6.66 -2.30
N TYR A 174 -2.31 -6.92 -1.58
CA TYR A 174 -1.90 -8.29 -1.27
C TYR A 174 -2.80 -8.98 -0.25
N ARG A 175 -3.39 -8.23 0.71
CA ARG A 175 -4.48 -8.77 1.55
C ARG A 175 -5.66 -9.21 0.69
N SER A 176 -6.11 -8.34 -0.21
CA SER A 176 -7.24 -8.66 -1.10
C SER A 176 -6.96 -9.86 -1.99
N VAL A 177 -5.75 -9.96 -2.57
CA VAL A 177 -5.35 -11.11 -3.39
C VAL A 177 -5.42 -12.40 -2.58
N ALA A 178 -4.91 -12.39 -1.34
CA ALA A 178 -4.95 -13.58 -0.51
C ALA A 178 -6.38 -13.94 -0.09
N TYR A 179 -7.21 -12.98 0.34
CA TYR A 179 -8.63 -13.24 0.66
C TYR A 179 -9.40 -13.78 -0.55
N HIS A 180 -9.23 -13.19 -1.74
CA HIS A 180 -9.87 -13.66 -2.97
C HIS A 180 -9.51 -15.11 -3.29
N ARG A 181 -8.23 -15.46 -3.17
CA ARG A 181 -7.74 -16.81 -3.47
C ARG A 181 -8.18 -17.85 -2.44
N LEU A 182 -8.52 -17.41 -1.23
CA LEU A 182 -9.10 -18.24 -0.17
C LEU A 182 -10.63 -18.20 -0.16
N LEU A 183 -11.26 -17.52 -1.14
CA LEU A 183 -12.72 -17.33 -1.25
C LEU A 183 -13.36 -16.65 -0.03
N ASP A 184 -12.57 -15.88 0.72
CA ASP A 184 -13.03 -15.12 1.87
C ASP A 184 -13.69 -13.82 1.40
N LYS A 185 -14.95 -13.94 0.99
CA LYS A 185 -15.74 -12.83 0.47
C LYS A 185 -15.97 -11.72 1.49
N GLU A 186 -16.14 -12.10 2.75
CA GLU A 186 -16.44 -11.19 3.86
C GLU A 186 -15.29 -10.20 4.08
N HIS A 187 -14.04 -10.67 4.01
CA HIS A 187 -12.88 -9.80 4.18
C HIS A 187 -12.35 -9.22 2.86
N CYS A 188 -12.52 -9.94 1.73
CA CYS A 188 -12.00 -9.48 0.45
C CYS A 188 -12.71 -8.22 -0.06
N LEU A 189 -14.06 -8.17 -0.03
CA LEU A 189 -14.80 -7.04 -0.61
C LEU A 189 -14.52 -5.72 0.12
N PRO A 190 -14.50 -5.66 1.47
CA PRO A 190 -14.09 -4.45 2.19
C PRO A 190 -12.64 -4.05 1.91
N ALA A 191 -11.72 -5.02 1.81
CA ALA A 191 -10.31 -4.73 1.51
C ALA A 191 -10.13 -4.13 0.10
N LEU A 192 -10.87 -4.64 -0.89
CA LEU A 192 -10.90 -4.10 -2.26
C LEU A 192 -11.52 -2.70 -2.29
N ALA A 193 -12.64 -2.49 -1.59
CA ALA A 193 -13.27 -1.18 -1.48
C ALA A 193 -12.31 -0.15 -0.88
N LYS A 194 -11.61 -0.52 0.20
CA LYS A 194 -10.59 0.31 0.84
C LYS A 194 -9.47 0.68 -0.13
N LEU A 195 -8.92 -0.28 -0.89
CA LEU A 195 -7.89 -0.02 -1.90
C LEU A 195 -8.36 0.99 -2.96
N LEU A 196 -9.62 0.85 -3.42
CA LEU A 196 -10.19 1.66 -4.50
C LEU A 196 -10.61 3.07 -4.07
N GLU A 197 -10.57 3.41 -2.77
CA GLU A 197 -10.77 4.80 -2.31
C GLU A 197 -9.75 5.78 -2.91
N ASN A 198 -8.55 5.31 -3.27
CA ASN A 198 -7.50 6.09 -3.91
C ASN A 198 -7.14 5.56 -5.30
N GLU A 199 -8.12 5.12 -6.09
CA GLU A 199 -7.90 4.45 -7.38
C GLU A 199 -6.91 5.20 -8.31
N ASP A 200 -7.04 6.53 -8.41
CA ASP A 200 -6.22 7.36 -9.31
C ASP A 200 -4.77 7.56 -8.81
N GLN A 201 -4.47 7.19 -7.57
CA GLN A 201 -3.17 7.38 -6.93
C GLN A 201 -2.41 6.06 -6.71
N ILE A 202 -3.02 4.92 -7.07
CA ILE A 202 -2.38 3.60 -6.95
C ILE A 202 -1.89 3.10 -8.31
N PRO A 203 -0.98 2.10 -8.36
CA PRO A 203 -0.57 1.51 -9.62
C PRO A 203 -1.78 0.99 -10.42
N ARG A 204 -1.87 1.37 -11.71
CA ARG A 204 -2.99 0.98 -12.60
C ARG A 204 -3.30 -0.52 -12.59
N ARG A 205 -2.27 -1.35 -12.48
CA ARG A 205 -2.41 -2.81 -12.37
C ARG A 205 -3.19 -3.23 -11.12
N TYR A 206 -2.98 -2.57 -9.99
CA TYR A 206 -3.71 -2.87 -8.75
C TYR A 206 -5.18 -2.50 -8.88
N ALA A 207 -5.48 -1.28 -9.37
CA ALA A 207 -6.86 -0.85 -9.63
C ALA A 207 -7.60 -1.81 -10.58
N THR A 208 -6.95 -2.18 -11.69
CA THR A 208 -7.54 -3.07 -12.70
C THR A 208 -7.84 -4.46 -12.12
N VAL A 209 -6.85 -5.07 -11.47
CA VAL A 209 -7.01 -6.40 -10.88
C VAL A 209 -8.02 -6.38 -9.71
N ALA A 210 -8.02 -5.33 -8.89
CA ALA A 210 -8.97 -5.17 -7.80
C ALA A 210 -10.42 -5.14 -8.31
N LYS A 211 -10.70 -4.39 -9.38
CA LYS A 211 -12.03 -4.37 -10.03
C LYS A 211 -12.43 -5.73 -10.59
N LEU A 212 -11.49 -6.46 -11.19
CA LEU A 212 -11.74 -7.81 -11.70
C LEU A 212 -12.05 -8.80 -10.56
N MET A 213 -11.28 -8.75 -9.47
CA MET A 213 -11.53 -9.58 -8.29
C MET A 213 -12.88 -9.25 -7.65
N GLU A 214 -13.23 -7.96 -7.57
CA GLU A 214 -14.52 -7.53 -7.04
C GLU A 214 -15.69 -8.05 -7.89
N ALA A 215 -15.59 -7.91 -9.22
CA ALA A 215 -16.59 -8.40 -10.17
C ALA A 215 -16.70 -9.93 -10.18
N ASP A 216 -15.59 -10.65 -9.97
CA ASP A 216 -15.55 -12.10 -9.88
C ASP A 216 -16.16 -12.63 -8.57
N LEU A 217 -15.88 -11.99 -7.44
CA LEU A 217 -16.26 -12.49 -6.12
C LEU A 217 -17.69 -12.07 -5.71
N LYS A 218 -18.18 -10.92 -6.19
CA LYS A 218 -19.56 -10.44 -5.94
C LYS A 218 -20.64 -11.48 -6.28
N PRO A 219 -20.66 -12.12 -7.47
CA PRO A 219 -21.69 -13.09 -7.84
C PRO A 219 -21.48 -14.48 -7.22
N LEU A 220 -20.33 -14.76 -6.58
CA LEU A 220 -20.05 -16.06 -5.98
C LEU A 220 -21.09 -16.39 -4.90
N LYS A 221 -21.72 -17.57 -5.05
CA LYS A 221 -22.76 -18.08 -4.15
C LYS A 221 -22.18 -19.19 -3.28
N THR A 222 -22.49 -19.12 -1.98
CA THR A 222 -22.18 -20.18 -1.03
C THR A 222 -22.88 -21.48 -1.41
N ASP A 223 -22.16 -22.60 -1.24
CA ASP A 223 -22.58 -23.97 -1.56
C ASP A 223 -22.90 -24.20 -3.06
N SER A 224 -22.41 -23.32 -3.95
CA SER A 224 -22.56 -23.50 -5.39
C SER A 224 -21.46 -24.36 -6.00
N LEU A 225 -21.73 -24.99 -7.16
CA LEU A 225 -20.72 -25.74 -7.90
C LEU A 225 -19.49 -24.91 -8.26
N ASP A 226 -19.65 -23.60 -8.52
CA ASP A 226 -18.53 -22.69 -8.78
C ASP A 226 -17.65 -22.50 -7.53
N GLU A 227 -18.25 -22.29 -6.35
CA GLU A 227 -17.51 -22.22 -5.08
C GLU A 227 -16.75 -23.53 -4.81
N ILE A 228 -17.43 -24.68 -4.96
CA ILE A 228 -16.83 -25.99 -4.73
C ILE A 228 -15.64 -26.24 -5.68
N ALA A 229 -15.78 -25.92 -6.97
CA ALA A 229 -14.70 -26.07 -7.94
C ALA A 229 -13.47 -25.22 -7.56
N ARG A 230 -13.68 -23.99 -7.09
CA ARG A 230 -12.60 -23.11 -6.63
C ARG A 230 -11.94 -23.62 -5.36
N LEU A 231 -12.70 -24.18 -4.42
CA LEU A 231 -12.15 -24.83 -3.22
C LEU A 231 -11.29 -26.05 -3.58
N MET A 232 -11.73 -26.87 -4.54
CA MET A 232 -10.94 -28.00 -5.04
C MET A 232 -9.62 -27.54 -5.68
N ASP A 233 -9.64 -26.44 -6.44
CA ASP A 233 -8.43 -25.84 -7.01
C ASP A 233 -7.47 -25.33 -5.93
N ALA A 234 -7.99 -24.75 -4.84
CA ALA A 234 -7.19 -24.32 -3.70
C ALA A 234 -6.55 -25.52 -2.97
N VAL A 235 -7.30 -26.60 -2.76
CA VAL A 235 -6.76 -27.85 -2.19
C VAL A 235 -5.65 -28.42 -3.06
N ARG A 236 -5.82 -28.45 -4.39
CA ARG A 236 -4.77 -28.89 -5.32
C ARG A 236 -3.48 -28.09 -5.12
N LEU A 237 -3.58 -26.76 -5.05
CA LEU A 237 -2.43 -25.90 -4.87
C LEU A 237 -1.69 -26.17 -3.54
N GLU A 238 -2.43 -26.41 -2.46
CA GLU A 238 -1.80 -26.75 -1.18
C GLU A 238 -1.08 -28.10 -1.22
N LEU A 239 -1.66 -29.09 -1.91
CA LEU A 239 -1.03 -30.39 -2.10
C LEU A 239 0.24 -30.28 -2.98
N GLU A 240 0.25 -29.44 -4.01
CA GLU A 240 1.45 -29.12 -4.81
C GLU A 240 2.56 -28.49 -3.96
N HIS A 241 2.20 -27.76 -2.91
CA HIS A 241 3.14 -27.23 -1.93
C HIS A 241 3.59 -28.26 -0.88
N ALA A 242 3.29 -29.55 -1.09
CA ALA A 242 3.54 -30.65 -0.17
C ALA A 242 2.92 -30.42 1.23
N ARG A 243 1.82 -29.67 1.29
CA ARG A 243 1.06 -29.43 2.53
C ARG A 243 -0.08 -30.43 2.58
N ALA A 244 0.04 -31.42 3.47
CA ALA A 244 -1.03 -32.39 3.77
C ALA A 244 -1.49 -32.31 5.24
N GLY A 245 -1.35 -31.14 5.84
CA GLY A 245 -1.65 -30.88 7.25
C GLY A 245 -3.16 -30.87 7.58
N ALA A 246 -3.48 -30.59 8.84
CA ALA A 246 -4.87 -30.56 9.32
C ALA A 246 -5.76 -29.58 8.53
N ARG A 247 -5.24 -28.38 8.23
CA ARG A 247 -5.94 -27.35 7.43
C ARG A 247 -6.41 -27.86 6.07
N VAL A 248 -5.55 -28.59 5.35
CA VAL A 248 -5.88 -29.13 4.01
C VAL A 248 -6.96 -30.19 4.11
N ARG A 249 -6.89 -31.05 5.14
CA ARG A 249 -7.91 -32.08 5.38
C ARG A 249 -9.27 -31.47 5.75
N GLU A 250 -9.28 -30.38 6.50
CA GLU A 250 -10.51 -29.65 6.83
C GLU A 250 -11.15 -29.06 5.57
N ARG A 251 -10.36 -28.43 4.68
CA ARG A 251 -10.86 -27.95 3.38
C ARG A 251 -11.39 -29.09 2.50
N GLN A 252 -10.72 -30.24 2.49
CA GLN A 252 -11.22 -31.43 1.78
C GLN A 252 -12.55 -31.92 2.35
N ALA A 253 -12.69 -31.94 3.68
CA ALA A 253 -13.94 -32.32 4.34
C ALA A 253 -15.07 -31.33 4.03
N ASP A 254 -14.77 -30.03 3.99
CA ASP A 254 -15.74 -28.99 3.60
C ASP A 254 -16.21 -29.17 2.15
N VAL A 255 -15.29 -29.46 1.21
CA VAL A 255 -15.65 -29.79 -0.18
C VAL A 255 -16.60 -31.00 -0.25
N ILE A 256 -16.31 -32.08 0.49
CA ILE A 256 -17.16 -33.28 0.53
C ILE A 256 -18.54 -32.91 1.10
N ALA A 257 -18.59 -32.21 2.23
CA ALA A 257 -19.85 -31.82 2.87
C ALA A 257 -20.70 -30.92 1.95
N LYS A 258 -20.08 -30.03 1.18
CA LYS A 258 -20.76 -29.18 0.20
C LYS A 258 -21.29 -29.98 -1.00
N LEU A 259 -20.52 -30.95 -1.50
CA LEU A 259 -20.97 -31.84 -2.57
C LEU A 259 -22.12 -32.74 -2.11
N ASP A 260 -22.05 -33.31 -0.91
CA ASP A 260 -23.10 -34.16 -0.33
C ASP A 260 -24.43 -33.44 -0.16
N LYS A 261 -24.43 -32.11 0.02
CA LYS A 261 -25.67 -31.30 0.05
C LYS A 261 -26.34 -31.15 -1.32
N LEU A 262 -25.59 -31.31 -2.42
CA LEU A 262 -26.06 -31.09 -3.79
C LEU A 262 -26.57 -32.36 -4.48
N ILE A 263 -26.17 -33.54 -4.00
CA ILE A 263 -26.51 -34.86 -4.54
C ILE A 263 -27.58 -35.56 -3.69
#